data_AF-A0A9E0U2L8-F1
#
_entry.id   AF-A0A9E0U2L8-F1
#
_cell.length_a   1.000
_cell.length_b   1.000
_cell.length_c   1.000
_cell.angle_alpha   90.00
_cell.angle_beta   90.00
_cell.angle_gamma   90.00
#
_symmetry.space_group_name_H-M   'P 1'
#
loop_
_entity.id
_entity.type
_entity.pdbx_description
1 polymer ?
#
loop_
_entity_poly.entity_id
_entity_poly.type
_entity_poly.pdbx_seq_one_letter_code
_entity_poly.pdbx_strand_id
1 'polypeptide(L)'
;MRESEIDSIMAATIACFQHITKRHLLFHLAFAVIACVGVVLFVLFFSLLANSFLLSLTIASFFFVCVMYFVLRIYFQEQKPKAFMALRDEYLAACRQKEQSHNAPQATAQAAERAYTALGNKELSLYKIFSKFDFLKAASLRLSKTFHWYDVHTLREYFLLSSIEAYTSVIKSEPTSYDAHAALACAYINLANHYTSALSSTQSRALSLEF
;
A
#
# COMPACT_ATOMS: atom_id res chain seq x y z
N MET A 1 -21.62 15.70 13.39
CA MET A 1 -20.46 16.05 12.55
C MET A 1 -20.92 16.14 11.09
N ARG A 2 -20.51 17.13 10.28
CA ARG A 2 -20.85 17.11 8.84
C ARG A 2 -20.03 16.02 8.17
N GLU A 3 -20.68 14.96 7.70
CA GLU A 3 -20.04 13.81 7.03
C GLU A 3 -19.03 14.24 5.96
N SER A 4 -19.32 15.34 5.26
CA SER A 4 -18.44 15.97 4.26
C SER A 4 -17.03 16.29 4.73
N GLU A 5 -16.81 16.52 6.03
CA GLU A 5 -15.49 16.86 6.57
C GLU A 5 -14.62 15.64 6.87
N ILE A 6 -15.20 14.50 7.26
CA ILE A 6 -14.44 13.25 7.36
C ILE A 6 -14.12 12.74 5.96
N ASP A 7 -15.04 12.89 5.02
CA ASP A 7 -14.83 12.48 3.63
C ASP A 7 -13.67 13.25 2.97
N SER A 8 -13.50 14.53 3.32
CA SER A 8 -12.39 15.34 2.82
C SER A 8 -11.04 14.92 3.42
N ILE A 9 -10.99 14.61 4.73
CA ILE A 9 -9.80 14.06 5.38
C ILE A 9 -9.46 12.69 4.76
N MET A 10 -10.46 11.82 4.58
CA MET A 10 -10.30 10.52 3.92
C MET A 10 -9.76 10.66 2.50
N ALA A 11 -10.28 11.62 1.72
CA ALA A 11 -9.78 11.89 0.38
C ALA A 11 -8.30 12.33 0.39
N ALA A 12 -7.90 13.18 1.34
CA ALA A 12 -6.51 13.60 1.52
C ALA A 12 -5.60 12.42 1.92
N THR A 13 -6.04 11.58 2.87
CA THR A 13 -5.33 10.36 3.29
C THR A 13 -5.12 9.41 2.12
N ILE A 14 -6.15 9.20 1.30
CA ILE A 14 -6.05 8.37 0.09
C ILE A 14 -5.08 8.98 -0.92
N ALA A 15 -5.09 10.29 -1.12
CA ALA A 15 -4.15 10.96 -2.01
C ALA A 15 -2.68 10.81 -1.53
N CYS A 16 -2.44 10.90 -0.22
CA CYS A 16 -1.12 10.65 0.37
C CYS A 16 -0.68 9.19 0.17
N PHE A 17 -1.58 8.23 0.44
CA PHE A 17 -1.33 6.80 0.16
C PHE A 17 -0.97 6.55 -1.31
N GLN A 18 -1.70 7.17 -2.26
CA GLN A 18 -1.36 7.10 -3.68
C GLN A 18 0.02 7.66 -3.98
N HIS A 19 0.42 8.76 -3.34
CA HIS A 19 1.74 9.35 -3.56
C HIS A 19 2.86 8.41 -3.09
N ILE A 20 2.72 7.82 -1.89
CA ILE A 20 3.68 6.88 -1.32
C ILE A 20 3.86 5.66 -2.23
N THR A 21 2.75 5.07 -2.69
CA THR A 21 2.76 3.87 -3.54
C THR A 21 3.30 4.15 -4.94
N LYS A 22 2.92 5.28 -5.56
CA LYS A 22 3.44 5.73 -6.87
C LYS A 22 4.96 5.93 -6.85
N ARG A 23 5.50 6.55 -5.80
CA ARG A 23 6.94 6.76 -5.66
C ARG A 23 7.71 5.45 -5.67
N HIS A 24 7.17 4.43 -5.01
CA HIS A 24 7.77 3.10 -4.98
C HIS A 24 7.70 2.39 -6.34
N LEU A 25 6.58 2.52 -7.05
CA LEU A 25 6.45 1.98 -8.41
C LEU A 25 7.45 2.66 -9.37
N LEU A 26 7.58 3.99 -9.30
CA LEU A 26 8.51 4.76 -10.11
C LEU A 26 9.96 4.35 -9.84
N PHE A 27 10.31 4.08 -8.58
CA PHE A 27 11.62 3.56 -8.20
C PHE A 27 11.93 2.23 -8.91
N HIS A 28 11.03 1.25 -8.83
CA HIS A 28 11.22 -0.04 -9.51
C HIS A 28 11.30 0.12 -11.03
N LEU A 29 10.45 0.96 -11.60
CA LEU A 29 10.46 1.24 -13.04
C LEU A 29 11.78 1.88 -13.49
N ALA A 30 12.30 2.84 -12.74
CA ALA A 30 13.56 3.51 -13.05
C ALA A 30 14.73 2.51 -13.06
N PHE A 31 14.83 1.65 -12.05
CA PHE A 31 15.86 0.61 -12.00
C PHE A 31 15.70 -0.45 -13.09
N ALA A 32 14.46 -0.81 -13.44
CA ALA A 32 14.20 -1.71 -14.57
C ALA A 32 14.67 -1.11 -15.91
N VAL A 33 14.44 0.20 -16.13
CA VAL A 33 14.93 0.92 -17.31
C VAL A 33 16.47 0.95 -17.32
N ILE A 34 17.12 1.29 -16.20
CA ILE A 34 18.58 1.30 -16.10
C ILE A 34 19.15 -0.09 -16.38
N ALA A 35 18.55 -1.14 -15.82
CA ALA A 35 18.97 -2.52 -16.07
C ALA A 35 18.82 -2.91 -17.54
N CYS A 36 17.70 -2.55 -18.18
CA CYS A 36 17.47 -2.80 -19.60
C CYS A 36 18.51 -2.10 -20.48
N VAL A 37 18.81 -0.82 -20.20
CA VAL A 37 19.88 -0.07 -20.87
C VAL A 37 21.24 -0.74 -20.66
N GLY A 38 21.53 -1.19 -19.44
CA GLY A 38 22.76 -1.91 -19.12
C GLY A 38 22.93 -3.19 -19.94
N VAL A 39 21.84 -3.97 -20.12
CA VAL A 39 21.84 -5.18 -20.96
C VAL A 39 22.07 -4.84 -22.44
N VAL A 40 21.40 -3.80 -22.96
CA VAL A 40 21.60 -3.35 -24.35
C VAL A 40 23.04 -2.93 -24.59
N LEU A 41 23.62 -2.11 -23.69
CA LEU A 41 25.02 -1.70 -23.78
C LEU A 41 25.98 -2.89 -23.70
N PHE A 42 25.71 -3.86 -22.83
CA PHE A 42 26.49 -5.08 -22.74
C PHE A 42 26.51 -5.84 -24.07
N VAL A 43 25.36 -6.05 -24.70
CA VAL A 43 25.26 -6.74 -26.01
C VAL A 43 25.99 -5.98 -27.11
N LEU A 44 25.85 -4.65 -27.14
CA LEU A 44 26.54 -3.80 -28.12
C LEU A 44 28.06 -3.87 -27.95
N PHE A 45 28.59 -3.69 -26.74
CA PHE A 45 30.03 -3.74 -26.49
C PHE A 45 30.63 -5.13 -26.66
N PHE A 46 29.85 -6.18 -26.37
CA PHE A 46 30.24 -7.56 -26.67
C PHE A 46 30.35 -7.78 -28.19
N SER A 47 29.41 -7.25 -28.98
CA SER A 47 29.44 -7.39 -30.44
C SER A 47 30.50 -6.50 -31.13
N LEU A 48 30.82 -5.34 -30.56
CA LEU A 48 31.80 -4.37 -31.10
C LEU A 48 33.25 -4.64 -30.65
N LEU A 49 33.49 -5.81 -30.04
CA LEU A 49 34.73 -6.40 -29.53
C LEU A 49 36.05 -5.71 -29.98
N ALA A 50 36.47 -4.68 -29.24
CA ALA A 50 37.81 -4.09 -29.43
C ALA A 50 38.50 -3.63 -28.12
N ASN A 51 37.76 -3.33 -27.04
CA ASN A 51 38.34 -2.82 -25.80
C ASN A 51 37.84 -3.60 -24.56
N SER A 52 38.64 -4.56 -24.08
CA SER A 52 38.37 -5.35 -22.86
C SER A 52 38.09 -4.48 -21.62
N PHE A 53 38.62 -3.26 -21.60
CA PHE A 53 38.38 -2.28 -20.55
C PHE A 53 36.92 -1.77 -20.50
N LEU A 54 36.30 -1.48 -21.65
CA LEU A 54 34.91 -0.98 -21.68
C LEU A 54 33.92 -2.08 -21.30
N LEU A 55 34.21 -3.32 -21.68
CA LEU A 55 33.41 -4.48 -21.32
C LEU A 55 33.45 -4.70 -19.80
N SER A 56 34.64 -4.71 -19.18
CA SER A 56 34.77 -4.90 -17.73
C SER A 56 34.11 -3.77 -16.94
N LEU A 57 34.22 -2.52 -17.41
CA LEU A 57 33.54 -1.37 -16.81
C LEU A 57 32.02 -1.50 -16.86
N THR A 58 31.45 -1.96 -17.99
CA THR A 58 30.00 -2.15 -18.15
C THR A 58 29.48 -3.23 -17.22
N ILE A 59 30.21 -4.35 -17.10
CA ILE A 59 29.87 -5.44 -16.18
C ILE A 59 29.92 -4.94 -14.72
N ALA A 60 30.99 -4.24 -14.34
CA ALA A 60 31.12 -3.69 -12.99
C ALA A 60 29.98 -2.71 -12.66
N SER A 61 29.62 -1.84 -13.61
CA SER A 61 28.52 -0.88 -13.45
C SER A 61 27.17 -1.59 -13.32
N PHE A 62 26.92 -2.64 -14.10
CA PHE A 62 25.71 -3.45 -13.99
C PHE A 62 25.59 -4.11 -12.61
N PHE A 63 26.65 -4.75 -12.10
CA PHE A 63 26.66 -5.32 -10.76
C PHE A 63 26.44 -4.25 -9.69
N PHE A 64 27.06 -3.08 -9.83
CA PHE A 64 26.87 -1.97 -8.92
C PHE A 64 25.41 -1.49 -8.88
N VAL A 65 24.76 -1.33 -10.03
CA VAL A 65 23.33 -0.98 -10.12
C VAL A 65 22.46 -2.04 -9.46
N CYS A 66 22.74 -3.34 -9.68
CA CYS A 66 22.01 -4.43 -9.05
C CYS A 66 22.15 -4.39 -7.53
N VAL A 67 23.37 -4.25 -7.00
CA VAL A 67 23.61 -4.14 -5.55
C VAL A 67 22.90 -2.92 -4.98
N MET A 68 23.02 -1.76 -5.63
CA MET A 68 22.33 -0.54 -5.20
C MET A 68 20.81 -0.71 -5.19
N TYR A 69 20.25 -1.35 -6.21
CA TYR A 69 18.83 -1.68 -6.24
C TYR A 69 18.41 -2.51 -5.04
N PHE A 70 19.15 -3.57 -4.70
CA PHE A 70 18.83 -4.41 -3.54
C PHE A 70 18.90 -3.66 -2.22
N VAL A 71 19.96 -2.87 -2.02
CA VAL A 71 20.13 -2.05 -0.80
C VAL A 71 18.97 -1.06 -0.65
N LEU A 72 18.64 -0.32 -1.71
CA LEU A 72 17.53 0.64 -1.67
C LEU A 72 16.17 -0.07 -1.55
N ARG A 73 16.00 -1.24 -2.18
CA ARG A 73 14.78 -2.05 -2.05
C ARG A 73 14.54 -2.44 -0.59
N ILE A 74 15.57 -2.94 0.11
CA ILE A 74 15.49 -3.29 1.53
C ILE A 74 15.13 -2.05 2.36
N TYR A 75 15.80 -0.93 2.12
CA TYR A 75 15.52 0.33 2.80
C TYR A 75 14.05 0.77 2.64
N PHE A 76 13.52 0.72 1.42
CA PHE A 76 12.13 1.10 1.16
C PHE A 76 11.12 0.09 1.70
N GLN A 77 11.47 -1.20 1.78
CA GLN A 77 10.60 -2.21 2.40
C GLN A 77 10.36 -1.94 3.87
N GLU A 78 11.35 -1.45 4.62
CA GLU A 78 11.18 -1.10 6.03
C GLU A 78 10.46 0.24 6.23
N GLN A 79 10.66 1.20 5.32
CA GLN A 79 10.08 2.53 5.46
C GLN A 79 8.58 2.56 5.14
N LYS A 80 8.11 1.68 4.27
CA LYS A 80 6.73 1.68 3.78
C LYS A 80 5.69 1.32 4.86
N PRO A 81 5.84 0.25 5.67
CA PRO A 81 4.96 0.00 6.82
C PRO A 81 4.90 1.17 7.79
N LYS A 82 6.06 1.78 8.07
CA LYS A 82 6.15 2.96 8.96
C LYS A 82 5.36 4.15 8.40
N ALA A 83 5.44 4.39 7.09
CA ALA A 83 4.67 5.45 6.44
C ALA A 83 3.15 5.17 6.47
N PHE A 84 2.73 3.92 6.34
CA PHE A 84 1.31 3.54 6.44
C PHE A 84 0.77 3.68 7.87
N MET A 85 1.54 3.27 8.88
CA MET A 85 1.19 3.48 10.27
C MET A 85 1.09 4.98 10.60
N ALA A 86 2.07 5.78 10.17
CA ALA A 86 2.03 7.23 10.35
C ALA A 86 0.81 7.87 9.67
N LEU A 87 0.47 7.44 8.45
CA LEU A 87 -0.70 7.93 7.73
C LEU A 87 -2.02 7.58 8.43
N ARG A 88 -2.12 6.36 8.99
CA ARG A 88 -3.25 5.96 9.83
C ARG A 88 -3.35 6.85 11.06
N ASP A 89 -2.23 7.04 11.77
CA ASP A 89 -2.20 7.80 13.02
C ASP A 89 -2.56 9.27 12.78
N GLU A 90 -2.07 9.87 11.69
CA GLU A 90 -2.42 11.22 11.27
C GLU A 90 -3.92 11.35 10.94
N TYR A 91 -4.48 10.39 10.19
CA TYR A 91 -5.92 10.36 9.91
C TYR A 91 -6.75 10.26 11.19
N LEU A 92 -6.40 9.34 12.09
CA LEU A 92 -7.15 9.14 13.34
C LEU A 92 -7.01 10.35 14.27
N ALA A 93 -5.83 10.96 14.35
CA ALA A 93 -5.61 12.19 15.10
C ALA A 93 -6.44 13.36 14.54
N ALA A 94 -6.49 13.52 13.22
CA ALA A 94 -7.30 14.54 12.56
C ALA A 94 -8.81 14.34 12.81
N CYS A 95 -9.28 13.08 12.79
CA CYS A 95 -10.67 12.77 13.13
C CYS A 95 -10.97 13.10 14.61
N ARG A 96 -10.10 12.67 15.54
CA ARG A 96 -10.25 12.96 16.97
C ARG A 96 -10.31 14.45 17.27
N GLN A 97 -9.43 15.24 16.67
CA GLN A 97 -9.37 16.69 16.89
C GLN A 97 -10.68 17.38 16.47
N LYS A 98 -11.30 16.89 15.40
CA LYS A 98 -12.57 17.45 14.90
C LYS A 98 -13.79 16.96 15.68
N GLU A 99 -13.74 15.76 16.23
CA GLU A 99 -14.92 15.16 16.83
C GLU A 99 -15.24 15.72 18.22
N GLN A 100 -14.29 16.38 18.91
CA GLN A 100 -14.42 17.00 20.25
C GLN A 100 -15.35 16.20 21.19
N SER A 101 -15.31 14.87 21.09
CA SER A 101 -16.30 13.99 21.71
C SER A 101 -15.82 13.56 23.09
N HIS A 102 -16.74 13.54 24.04
CA HIS A 102 -16.52 13.00 25.38
C HIS A 102 -16.11 11.50 25.34
N ASN A 103 -16.45 10.79 24.25
CA ASN A 103 -16.13 9.39 23.98
C ASN A 103 -15.08 9.25 22.86
N ALA A 104 -13.90 9.85 23.05
CA ALA A 104 -12.77 9.80 22.13
C ALA A 104 -12.40 8.39 21.58
N PRO A 105 -12.41 7.29 22.37
CA PRO A 105 -12.07 5.97 21.84
C PRO A 105 -13.15 5.42 20.88
N GLN A 106 -14.44 5.65 21.14
CA GLN A 106 -15.53 5.18 20.27
C GLN A 106 -15.53 5.90 18.92
N ALA A 107 -15.36 7.22 18.95
CA ALA A 107 -15.15 8.08 17.77
C ALA A 107 -14.01 7.57 16.87
N THR A 108 -12.86 7.26 17.49
CA THR A 108 -11.70 6.69 16.80
C THR A 108 -12.04 5.36 16.12
N ALA A 109 -12.74 4.47 16.83
CA ALA A 109 -13.08 3.15 16.33
C ALA A 109 -13.96 3.23 15.07
N GLN A 110 -14.97 4.12 15.09
CA GLN A 110 -15.84 4.38 13.96
C GLN A 110 -15.12 5.06 12.80
N ALA A 111 -14.24 6.02 13.06
CA ALA A 111 -13.44 6.67 12.03
C ALA A 111 -12.52 5.68 11.31
N ALA A 112 -11.92 4.73 12.04
CA ALA A 112 -11.10 3.67 11.50
C ALA A 112 -11.91 2.68 10.63
N GLU A 113 -13.13 2.32 11.05
CA GLU A 113 -14.03 1.46 10.27
C GLU A 113 -14.51 2.14 8.97
N ARG A 114 -14.80 3.44 9.03
CA ARG A 114 -15.08 4.25 7.82
C ARG A 114 -13.88 4.28 6.87
N ALA A 115 -12.66 4.37 7.39
CA ALA A 115 -11.46 4.28 6.58
C ALA A 115 -11.31 2.92 5.89
N TYR A 116 -11.52 1.84 6.64
CA TYR A 116 -11.49 0.49 6.12
C TYR A 116 -12.48 0.29 4.95
N THR A 117 -13.72 0.76 5.10
CA THR A 117 -14.76 0.64 4.05
C THR A 117 -14.47 1.54 2.85
N ALA A 118 -14.05 2.79 3.08
CA ALA A 118 -13.70 3.73 2.02
C ALA A 118 -12.53 3.25 1.15
N LEU A 119 -11.52 2.61 1.76
CA LEU A 119 -10.39 2.01 1.04
C LEU A 119 -10.81 0.84 0.17
N GLY A 120 -11.74 -0.01 0.64
CA GLY A 120 -12.28 -1.13 -0.14
C GLY A 120 -13.03 -0.69 -1.40
N ASN A 121 -13.80 0.39 -1.31
CA ASN A 121 -14.61 0.90 -2.44
C ASN A 121 -13.77 1.62 -3.51
N LYS A 122 -12.55 2.05 -3.19
CA LYS A 122 -11.71 2.88 -4.08
C LYS A 122 -10.57 2.13 -4.77
N GLU A 123 -10.48 0.81 -4.60
CA GLU A 123 -9.43 -0.06 -5.16
C GLU A 123 -9.21 0.16 -6.67
N LEU A 124 -10.25 0.47 -7.47
CA LEU A 124 -10.12 0.68 -8.91
C LEU A 124 -9.75 2.11 -9.33
N SER A 125 -10.02 3.11 -8.50
CA SER A 125 -9.84 4.54 -8.86
C SER A 125 -8.42 5.06 -8.67
N LEU A 126 -7.59 4.35 -7.91
CA LEU A 126 -6.24 4.77 -7.51
C LEU A 126 -5.24 4.75 -8.69
N TYR A 127 -5.58 4.12 -9.83
CA TYR A 127 -4.59 3.66 -10.82
C TYR A 127 -4.68 4.28 -12.22
N LYS A 128 -4.72 5.62 -12.29
CA LYS A 128 -4.60 6.36 -13.56
C LYS A 128 -3.16 6.79 -13.90
N ILE A 129 -2.15 5.97 -13.59
CA ILE A 129 -0.73 6.35 -13.82
C ILE A 129 -0.40 6.34 -15.32
N PHE A 130 -0.90 5.34 -16.06
CA PHE A 130 -0.62 5.17 -17.49
C PHE A 130 -1.85 5.41 -18.37
N SER A 131 -2.81 6.24 -17.93
CA SER A 131 -4.06 6.44 -18.68
C SER A 131 -3.88 7.10 -20.05
N LYS A 132 -2.68 7.58 -20.37
CA LYS A 132 -2.34 8.21 -21.66
C LYS A 132 -1.94 7.19 -22.73
N PHE A 133 -1.61 5.96 -22.37
CA PHE A 133 -1.17 4.93 -23.32
C PHE A 133 -2.19 3.78 -23.34
N ASP A 134 -3.09 3.79 -24.33
CA ASP A 134 -4.19 2.82 -24.41
C ASP A 134 -3.69 1.37 -24.51
N PHE A 135 -2.55 1.13 -25.18
CA PHE A 135 -1.96 -0.22 -25.30
C PHE A 135 -1.41 -0.75 -23.97
N LEU A 136 -0.93 0.12 -23.07
CA LEU A 136 -0.44 -0.26 -21.75
C LEU A 136 -1.54 -0.26 -20.70
N LYS A 137 -2.77 0.15 -21.03
CA LYS A 137 -3.86 0.28 -20.06
C LYS A 137 -4.22 -1.05 -19.42
N ALA A 138 -4.29 -2.13 -20.20
CA ALA A 138 -4.56 -3.47 -19.68
C ALA A 138 -3.41 -4.01 -18.82
N ALA A 139 -2.16 -3.85 -19.28
CA ALA A 139 -0.97 -4.31 -18.55
C ALA A 139 -0.76 -3.51 -17.25
N SER A 140 -0.92 -2.19 -17.30
CA SER A 140 -0.80 -1.32 -16.13
C SER A 140 -1.90 -1.58 -15.11
N LEU A 141 -3.14 -1.86 -15.51
CA LEU A 141 -4.20 -2.23 -14.57
C LEU A 141 -3.86 -3.54 -13.85
N ARG A 142 -3.37 -4.54 -14.59
CA ARG A 142 -2.93 -5.83 -14.03
C ARG A 142 -1.76 -5.65 -13.06
N LEU A 143 -0.70 -4.95 -13.48
CA LEU A 143 0.47 -4.69 -12.64
C LEU A 143 0.09 -3.88 -11.40
N SER A 144 -0.73 -2.85 -11.56
CA SER A 144 -1.13 -2.01 -10.43
C SER A 144 -1.99 -2.78 -9.44
N LYS A 145 -2.96 -3.57 -9.92
CA LYS A 145 -3.71 -4.50 -9.06
C LYS A 145 -2.77 -5.50 -8.39
N THR A 146 -1.74 -6.00 -9.08
CA THR A 146 -0.82 -6.95 -8.47
C THR A 146 0.03 -6.33 -7.36
N PHE A 147 0.68 -5.20 -7.63
CA PHE A 147 1.60 -4.55 -6.70
C PHE A 147 0.89 -3.83 -5.55
N HIS A 148 -0.21 -3.14 -5.83
CA HIS A 148 -0.83 -2.26 -4.83
C HIS A 148 -1.97 -2.93 -4.06
N TRP A 149 -2.47 -4.08 -4.51
CA TRP A 149 -3.43 -4.86 -3.73
C TRP A 149 -2.87 -5.20 -2.36
N TYR A 150 -1.59 -5.63 -2.30
CA TYR A 150 -0.93 -5.90 -1.02
C TYR A 150 -0.92 -4.65 -0.13
N ASP A 151 -0.55 -3.51 -0.70
CA ASP A 151 -0.46 -2.24 0.04
C ASP A 151 -1.80 -1.76 0.59
N VAL A 152 -2.86 -1.88 -0.23
CA VAL A 152 -4.23 -1.52 0.19
C VAL A 152 -4.69 -2.47 1.30
N HIS A 153 -4.41 -3.76 1.18
CA HIS A 153 -4.73 -4.74 2.21
C HIS A 153 -4.02 -4.43 3.53
N THR A 154 -2.70 -4.19 3.49
CA THR A 154 -1.92 -3.82 4.67
C THR A 154 -2.45 -2.55 5.34
N LEU A 155 -2.79 -1.51 4.56
CA LEU A 155 -3.35 -0.28 5.15
C LEU A 155 -4.74 -0.53 5.77
N ARG A 156 -5.59 -1.31 5.11
CA ARG A 156 -6.91 -1.71 5.62
C ARG A 156 -6.80 -2.51 6.92
N GLU A 157 -5.84 -3.42 7.00
CA GLU A 157 -5.52 -4.18 8.20
C GLU A 157 -5.12 -3.25 9.34
N TYR A 158 -4.26 -2.26 9.10
CA TYR A 158 -3.89 -1.28 10.14
C TYR A 158 -5.07 -0.48 10.68
N PHE A 159 -6.03 -0.10 9.82
CA PHE A 159 -7.26 0.54 10.27
C PHE A 159 -8.16 -0.41 11.08
N LEU A 160 -8.32 -1.66 10.65
CA LEU A 160 -9.11 -2.66 11.39
C LEU A 160 -8.51 -2.94 12.78
N LEU A 161 -7.20 -3.14 12.87
CA LEU A 161 -6.52 -3.37 14.14
C LEU A 161 -6.69 -2.18 15.09
N SER A 162 -6.55 -0.95 14.60
CA SER A 162 -6.78 0.24 15.42
C SER A 162 -8.25 0.42 15.82
N SER A 163 -9.21 -0.04 15.01
CA SER A 163 -10.63 -0.08 15.39
C SER A 163 -10.87 -1.06 16.54
N ILE A 164 -10.29 -2.26 16.47
CA ILE A 164 -10.37 -3.29 17.52
C ILE A 164 -9.74 -2.79 18.83
N GLU A 165 -8.54 -2.20 18.77
CA GLU A 165 -7.88 -1.61 19.93
C GLU A 165 -8.74 -0.52 20.58
N ALA A 166 -9.34 0.34 19.77
CA ALA A 166 -10.22 1.40 20.23
C ALA A 166 -11.50 0.84 20.86
N TYR A 167 -12.22 -0.10 20.24
CA TYR A 167 -13.39 -0.74 20.84
C TYR A 167 -13.05 -1.50 22.13
N THR A 168 -11.90 -2.16 22.18
CA THR A 168 -11.40 -2.82 23.40
C THR A 168 -11.19 -1.80 24.53
N SER A 169 -10.69 -0.60 24.21
CA SER A 169 -10.55 0.47 25.20
C SER A 169 -11.89 1.00 25.69
N VAL A 170 -12.91 1.09 24.81
CA VAL A 170 -14.29 1.47 25.18
C VAL A 170 -14.90 0.45 26.14
N ILE A 171 -14.78 -0.85 25.85
CA ILE A 171 -15.33 -1.91 26.70
C ILE A 171 -14.65 -1.95 28.07
N LYS A 172 -13.35 -1.61 28.14
CA LYS A 172 -12.65 -1.49 29.42
C LYS A 172 -13.23 -0.37 30.30
N SER A 173 -13.65 0.75 29.70
CA SER A 173 -14.32 1.84 30.43
C SER A 173 -15.81 1.57 30.68
N GLU A 174 -16.50 0.91 29.75
CA GLU A 174 -17.94 0.68 29.76
C GLU A 174 -18.27 -0.79 29.44
N PRO A 175 -18.04 -1.71 30.39
CA PRO A 175 -18.15 -3.16 30.13
C PRO A 175 -19.58 -3.64 29.86
N THR A 176 -20.58 -2.85 30.24
CA THR A 176 -22.01 -3.15 30.07
C THR A 176 -22.57 -2.66 28.72
N SER A 177 -21.79 -1.96 27.91
CA SER A 177 -22.24 -1.42 26.63
C SER A 177 -22.39 -2.52 25.59
N TYR A 178 -23.64 -2.93 25.32
CA TYR A 178 -23.96 -3.93 24.31
C TYR A 178 -23.46 -3.51 22.91
N ASP A 179 -23.62 -2.23 22.58
CA ASP A 179 -23.22 -1.69 21.27
C ASP A 179 -21.70 -1.80 21.04
N ALA A 180 -20.90 -1.56 22.08
CA ALA A 180 -19.44 -1.67 22.00
C ALA A 180 -18.99 -3.13 21.78
N HIS A 181 -19.62 -4.09 22.47
CA HIS A 181 -19.35 -5.53 22.26
C HIS A 181 -19.78 -6.00 20.87
N ALA A 182 -20.94 -5.58 20.40
CA ALA A 182 -21.43 -5.91 19.05
C ALA A 182 -20.50 -5.33 17.97
N ALA A 183 -20.08 -4.07 18.12
CA ALA A 183 -19.16 -3.43 17.19
C ALA A 183 -17.77 -4.09 17.19
N LEU A 184 -17.25 -4.49 18.36
CA LEU A 184 -16.01 -5.26 18.48
C LEU A 184 -16.12 -6.61 17.76
N ALA A 185 -17.22 -7.33 17.95
CA ALA A 185 -17.46 -8.59 17.26
C ALA A 185 -17.50 -8.41 15.73
N CYS A 186 -18.18 -7.38 15.23
CA CYS A 186 -18.17 -7.02 13.80
C CYS A 186 -16.76 -6.70 13.30
N ALA A 187 -15.96 -5.97 14.07
CA ALA A 187 -14.58 -5.66 13.70
C ALA A 187 -13.71 -6.93 13.56
N TYR A 188 -13.86 -7.90 14.47
CA TYR A 188 -13.19 -9.21 14.36
C TYR A 188 -13.67 -10.02 13.16
N ILE A 189 -14.98 -10.02 12.87
CA ILE A 189 -15.52 -10.68 11.68
C ILE A 189 -14.93 -10.02 10.41
N ASN A 190 -14.87 -8.69 10.37
CA ASN A 190 -14.26 -7.96 9.25
C ASN A 190 -12.77 -8.30 9.08
N LEU A 191 -12.04 -8.47 10.18
CA LEU A 191 -10.64 -8.91 10.15
C LEU A 191 -10.51 -10.36 9.63
N ALA A 192 -11.36 -11.28 10.08
CA ALA A 192 -11.38 -12.66 9.58
C ALA A 192 -11.71 -12.73 8.08
N ASN A 193 -12.68 -11.94 7.62
CA ASN A 193 -13.04 -11.80 6.22
C ASN A 193 -11.89 -11.20 5.39
N HIS A 194 -11.18 -10.22 5.97
CA HIS A 194 -10.01 -9.60 5.34
C HIS A 194 -8.90 -10.63 5.06
N TYR A 195 -8.56 -11.47 6.05
CA TYR A 195 -7.55 -12.51 5.87
C TYR A 195 -8.02 -13.64 4.95
N THR A 196 -9.28 -14.06 5.03
CA THR A 196 -9.85 -15.08 4.12
C THR A 196 -9.79 -14.61 2.67
N SER A 197 -10.11 -13.34 2.42
CA SER A 197 -10.02 -12.72 1.09
C SER A 197 -8.56 -12.62 0.61
N ALA A 198 -7.63 -12.32 1.52
CA ALA A 198 -6.21 -12.28 1.21
C ALA A 198 -5.66 -13.66 0.82
N LEU A 199 -6.05 -14.71 1.55
CA LEU A 199 -5.62 -16.07 1.30
C LEU A 199 -6.13 -16.60 -0.06
N SER A 200 -7.42 -16.43 -0.35
CA SER A 200 -8.01 -16.88 -1.63
C SER A 200 -7.38 -16.20 -2.84
N SER A 201 -7.06 -14.91 -2.73
CA SER A 201 -6.37 -14.16 -3.80
C SER A 201 -4.93 -14.63 -4.02
N THR A 202 -4.24 -15.06 -2.95
CA THR A 202 -2.87 -15.59 -3.01
C THR A 202 -2.86 -16.98 -3.64
N GLN A 203 -3.83 -17.83 -3.28
CA GLN A 203 -4.00 -19.16 -3.87
C GLN A 203 -4.34 -19.10 -5.36
N SER A 204 -5.23 -18.18 -5.76
CA SER A 204 -5.54 -17.95 -7.18
C SER A 204 -4.32 -17.46 -7.98
N ARG A 205 -3.42 -16.69 -7.35
CA ARG A 205 -2.18 -16.23 -7.99
C ARG A 205 -1.15 -17.33 -8.19
N ALA A 206 -0.96 -18.19 -7.19
CA ALA A 206 -0.05 -19.33 -7.29
C ALA A 206 -0.41 -20.20 -8.52
N LEU A 207 -1.71 -20.49 -8.69
CA LEU A 207 -2.23 -21.24 -9.83
C LEU A 207 -2.06 -20.53 -11.18
N SER A 208 -2.04 -19.19 -11.21
CA SER A 208 -1.87 -18.42 -12.45
C SER A 208 -0.42 -18.26 -12.93
N LEU A 209 0.56 -18.60 -12.08
CA LEU A 209 1.99 -18.56 -12.41
C LEU A 209 2.53 -19.94 -12.84
N GLU A 210 1.72 -20.99 -12.70
CA GLU A 210 2.05 -22.37 -13.11
C GLU A 210 1.63 -22.69 -14.56
N PHE A 211 1.08 -21.71 -15.30
CA PHE A 211 0.71 -21.80 -16.72
C PHE A 211 1.24 -20.60 -17.50
#